data_AF-A0A356KIP2-F1
#
_entry.id   AF-A0A356KIP2-F1
#
_cell.length_a   1.000
_cell.length_b   1.000
_cell.length_c   1.000
_cell.angle_alpha   90.00
_cell.angle_beta   90.00
_cell.angle_gamma   90.00
#
_symmetry.space_group_name_H-M   'P 1'
#
loop_
_entity.id
_entity.type
_entity.pdbx_description
1 polymer ?
#
loop_
_entity_poly.entity_id
_entity_poly.type
_entity_poly.pdbx_seq_one_letter_code
_entity_poly.pdbx_strand_id
1 'polypeptide(L)' 'WGGGWLADFKFYDFAGSTVVHALGGFTALLGAWMLGPRLGKYNPDGSPRAI' A
#
# COMPACT_ATOMS: atom_id res chain seq x y z
N TRP A 1 12.27 2.18 -16.50
CA TRP A 1 11.86 3.18 -15.50
C TRP A 1 12.99 4.17 -15.18
N GLY A 2 13.53 4.86 -16.20
CA GLY A 2 14.51 5.95 -15.99
C GLY A 2 15.98 5.57 -15.77
N GLY A 3 16.34 4.27 -15.73
CA GLY A 3 17.75 3.84 -15.69
C GLY A 3 18.51 4.22 -14.40
N GLY A 4 17.82 4.38 -13.28
CA GLY A 4 18.45 4.67 -11.99
C GLY A 4 19.18 3.46 -11.37
N TRP A 5 19.78 3.66 -10.21
CA TRP A 5 20.68 2.72 -9.53
C TRP A 5 20.17 1.27 -9.38
N LEU A 6 18.85 1.05 -9.21
CA LEU A 6 18.28 -0.30 -9.14
C LEU A 6 18.43 -1.08 -10.46
N ALA A 7 18.45 -0.39 -11.61
CA ALA A 7 18.70 -1.02 -12.90
C ALA A 7 20.13 -1.58 -13.01
N ASP A 8 21.12 -0.94 -12.35
CA ASP A 8 22.50 -1.43 -12.28
C ASP A 8 22.57 -2.76 -11.53
N PHE A 9 21.71 -2.94 -10.52
CA PHE A 9 21.50 -4.19 -9.79
C PHE A 9 20.61 -5.22 -10.52
N LYS A 10 20.27 -4.98 -11.79
CA LYS A 10 19.40 -5.86 -12.60
C LYS A 10 17.99 -6.04 -12.04
N PHE A 11 17.50 -5.06 -11.27
CA PHE A 11 16.12 -5.06 -10.82
C PHE A 11 15.15 -4.94 -11.99
N TYR A 12 14.15 -5.81 -12.04
CA TYR A 12 13.17 -5.88 -13.12
C TYR A 12 11.74 -5.91 -12.56
N ASP A 13 10.95 -4.93 -12.94
CA ASP A 13 9.57 -4.67 -12.55
C ASP A 13 8.65 -4.42 -13.77
N PHE A 14 8.51 -5.41 -14.65
CA PHE A 14 7.84 -5.34 -15.97
C PHE A 14 6.65 -4.37 -16.07
N ALA A 15 5.66 -4.56 -15.20
CA ALA A 15 4.39 -3.82 -15.21
C ALA A 15 4.17 -3.00 -13.92
N GLY A 16 5.20 -2.79 -13.10
CA GLY A 16 5.10 -1.92 -11.93
C GLY A 16 4.56 -2.58 -10.65
N SER A 17 4.77 -3.88 -10.47
CA SER A 17 4.54 -4.60 -9.20
C SER A 17 5.16 -3.88 -7.99
N THR A 18 6.30 -3.22 -8.16
CA THR A 18 6.97 -2.48 -7.09
C THR A 18 6.74 -0.97 -7.21
N VAL A 19 7.09 -0.36 -8.34
CA VAL A 19 7.05 1.11 -8.50
C VAL A 19 5.63 1.68 -8.51
N VAL A 20 4.62 0.87 -8.87
CA VAL A 20 3.21 1.27 -8.83
C VAL A 20 2.49 0.59 -7.66
N HIS A 21 2.42 -0.75 -7.67
CA HIS A 21 1.55 -1.48 -6.75
C HIS A 21 2.08 -1.54 -5.32
N ALA A 22 3.34 -1.95 -5.10
CA ALA A 22 3.90 -2.00 -3.76
C ALA A 22 4.01 -0.59 -3.17
N LEU A 23 4.59 0.36 -3.90
CA LEU A 23 4.71 1.75 -3.44
C LEU A 23 3.35 2.35 -3.09
N GLY A 24 2.36 2.25 -4.00
CA GLY A 24 1.00 2.74 -3.77
C GLY A 24 0.31 2.01 -2.61
N GLY A 25 0.45 0.69 -2.52
CA GLY A 25 -0.14 -0.15 -1.48
C GLY A 25 0.41 0.16 -0.08
N PHE A 26 1.73 0.27 0.06
CA PHE A 26 2.36 0.62 1.34
C PHE A 26 2.02 2.06 1.75
N THR A 27 2.00 2.99 0.80
CA THR A 27 1.59 4.38 1.07
C THR A 27 0.14 4.44 1.54
N ALA A 28 -0.77 3.71 0.88
CA ALA A 28 -2.17 3.62 1.28
C ALA A 28 -2.35 2.95 2.65
N LEU A 29 -1.59 1.88 2.94
CA LEU A 29 -1.60 1.21 4.24
C LEU A 29 -1.20 2.16 5.36
N LEU A 30 -0.05 2.83 5.22
CA LEU A 30 0.43 3.77 6.23
C LEU A 30 -0.52 4.96 6.39
N GLY A 31 -1.03 5.50 5.29
CA GLY A 31 -2.03 6.57 5.32
C GLY A 31 -3.31 6.17 6.06
N ALA A 32 -3.85 4.99 5.76
CA ALA A 32 -5.04 4.46 6.43
C ALA A 32 -4.79 4.17 7.92
N TRP A 33 -3.60 3.68 8.27
CA TRP A 33 -3.23 3.41 9.65
C TRP A 33 -3.12 4.70 10.48
N MET A 34 -2.47 5.74 9.93
CA MET A 34 -2.33 7.03 10.60
C MET A 34 -3.66 7.77 10.73
N LEU A 35 -4.51 7.73 9.71
CA LEU A 35 -5.84 8.35 9.75
C LEU A 35 -6.78 7.64 10.73
N GLY A 36 -6.63 6.33 10.86
CA GLY A 36 -7.52 5.47 11.64
C GLY A 36 -8.75 5.01 10.85
N PRO A 37 -9.52 4.06 11.43
CA PRO A 37 -10.68 3.49 10.76
C PRO A 37 -11.85 4.48 10.68
N ARG A 38 -12.73 4.29 9.68
CA ARG A 38 -14.01 5.00 9.62
C ARG A 38 -14.80 4.79 10.92
N LEU A 39 -15.53 5.81 11.37
CA LEU A 39 -16.37 5.71 12.57
C LEU A 39 -17.40 4.58 12.42
N GLY A 40 -17.43 3.67 13.39
CA GLY A 40 -18.29 2.49 13.36
C GLY A 40 -17.88 1.42 12.34
N LYS A 41 -16.64 1.43 11.83
CA LYS A 41 -16.13 0.35 10.96
C LYS A 41 -16.01 -0.98 11.69
N TYR A 42 -15.75 -0.96 12.98
CA TYR A 42 -15.61 -2.14 13.83
C TYR A 42 -16.67 -2.15 14.93
N ASN A 43 -17.24 -3.32 15.19
CA ASN A 43 -18.16 -3.57 16.30
C ASN A 43 -17.40 -3.62 17.64
N PRO A 44 -18.08 -3.60 18.80
CA PRO A 44 -17.43 -3.70 20.11
C PRO A 44 -16.60 -4.98 20.31
N ASP A 45 -16.92 -6.06 19.59
CA ASP A 45 -16.17 -7.33 19.58
C ASP A 45 -15.00 -7.34 18.58
N GLY A 46 -14.76 -6.22 17.88
CA GLY A 46 -13.73 -6.05 16.86
C GLY A 46 -14.11 -6.57 15.47
N SER A 47 -15.28 -7.19 15.30
CA SER A 47 -15.70 -7.69 13.99
C SER A 47 -15.96 -6.55 12.99
N PRO A 48 -15.65 -6.75 11.69
CA PRO A 48 -15.82 -5.71 10.68
C PRO A 48 -17.31 -5.50 10.33
N ARG A 49 -17.73 -4.24 10.27
CA ARG A 49 -19.03 -3.83 9.75
C ARG A 49 -18.92 -3.43 8.27
N ALA A 50 -19.88 -3.84 7.44
CA ALA A 50 -20.00 -3.38 6.06
C ALA A 50 -20.63 -1.99 6.06
N ILE A 51 -19.78 -0.97 5.98
CA ILE A 51 -20.12 0.46 5.84
C ILE A 51 -19.15 1.11 4.87
#